data_AF-G8B7S3-F1
#
_entry.id   AF-G8B7S3-F1
#
_cell.length_a   1.000
_cell.length_b   1.000
_cell.length_c   1.000
_cell.angle_alpha   90.00
_cell.angle_beta   90.00
_cell.angle_gamma   90.00
#
_symmetry.space_group_name_H-M   'P 1'
#
loop_
_entity.id
_entity.type
_entity.pdbx_description
1 polymer ?
#
loop_
_entity_poly.entity_id
_entity_poly.type
_entity_poly.pdbx_seq_one_letter_code
_entity_poly.pdbx_strand_id
1 'polypeptide(L)' 'MYTPIEYILTIISILNLCTAFVIYMVDKREGVSVNSGKHFKSFRVCITMSILFGVASMCFLLKNYKLNGGGEV' A
#
# COMPACT_ATOMS: atom_id res chain seq x y z
N MET A 1 7.61 17.99 -6.22
CA MET A 1 8.48 17.06 -6.97
C MET A 1 8.59 15.79 -6.13
N TYR A 2 8.34 14.59 -6.71
CA TYR A 2 8.46 13.35 -5.95
C TYR A 2 9.92 13.11 -5.56
N THR A 3 10.18 13.03 -4.27
CA THR A 3 11.45 12.63 -3.68
C THR A 3 11.68 11.13 -3.90
N PRO A 4 12.94 10.68 -3.92
CA PRO A 4 13.27 9.25 -4.01
C PRO A 4 12.57 8.42 -2.93
N ILE A 5 12.37 8.98 -1.73
CA ILE A 5 11.70 8.33 -0.61
C ILE A 5 10.23 8.05 -0.92
N GLU A 6 9.49 9.03 -1.44
CA GLU A 6 8.07 8.85 -1.81
C GLU A 6 7.91 7.80 -2.92
N TYR A 7 8.82 7.76 -3.88
CA TYR A 7 8.85 6.72 -4.92
C TYR A 7 9.03 5.33 -4.32
N ILE A 8 10.00 5.15 -3.42
CA ILE A 8 10.26 3.85 -2.77
C ILE A 8 9.03 3.41 -1.96
N LEU A 9 8.45 4.31 -1.16
CA LEU A 9 7.26 4.01 -0.35
C LEU A 9 6.07 3.62 -1.24
N THR A 10 5.87 4.32 -2.35
CA THR A 10 4.80 4.03 -3.32
C THR A 10 5.02 2.66 -3.97
N ILE A 11 6.24 2.33 -4.40
CA ILE A 11 6.56 1.03 -4.98
C ILE A 11 6.30 -0.10 -3.97
N ILE A 12 6.73 0.05 -2.72
CA ILE A 12 6.49 -0.94 -1.66
C ILE A 12 4.97 -1.10 -1.42
N SER A 13 4.21 -0.01 -1.42
CA SER A 13 2.75 -0.06 -1.29
C SER A 13 2.09 -0.86 -2.41
N ILE A 14 2.51 -0.64 -3.67
CA ILE A 14 2.00 -1.34 -4.85
C ILE A 14 2.35 -2.83 -4.79
N LEU A 15 3.60 -3.19 -4.46
CA LEU A 15 4.01 -4.59 -4.37
C LEU A 15 3.21 -5.37 -3.32
N ASN A 16 2.93 -4.74 -2.17
CA ASN A 16 2.07 -5.32 -1.14
C ASN A 16 0.63 -5.52 -1.64
N LEU A 17 0.09 -4.56 -2.40
CA LEU A 17 -1.25 -4.66 -2.98
C LEU A 17 -1.33 -5.79 -4.03
N CYS A 18 -0.33 -5.90 -4.91
CA CYS A 18 -0.23 -6.98 -5.88
C CYS A 18 -0.15 -8.34 -5.19
N THR A 19 0.62 -8.46 -4.12
CA THR A 19 0.75 -9.70 -3.33
C THR A 19 -0.59 -10.07 -2.68
N ALA A 20 -1.28 -9.10 -2.07
CA ALA A 20 -2.62 -9.32 -1.51
C ALA A 20 -3.63 -9.75 -2.58
N PHE A 21 -3.55 -9.16 -3.78
CA PHE A 21 -4.42 -9.54 -4.91
C PHE A 21 -4.16 -10.97 -5.39
N VAL A 22 -2.90 -11.39 -5.47
CA VAL A 22 -2.54 -12.78 -5.81
C VAL A 22 -3.11 -13.74 -4.77
N ILE A 23 -2.97 -13.43 -3.47
CA ILE A 23 -3.54 -14.27 -2.39
C ILE A 23 -5.06 -14.36 -2.53
N TYR A 24 -5.75 -13.23 -2.77
CA TYR A 24 -7.19 -13.20 -3.00
C TYR A 24 -7.60 -14.12 -4.17
N MET A 25 -6.87 -14.07 -5.28
CA MET A 25 -7.16 -14.90 -6.45
C MET A 25 -6.92 -16.39 -6.20
N VAL A 26 -5.91 -16.75 -5.40
CA VAL A 26 -5.62 -18.13 -5.00
C VAL A 26 -6.73 -18.67 -4.10
N ASP A 27 -7.04 -17.97 -3.00
CA ASP A 27 -8.07 -18.40 -2.04
C ASP A 27 -9.45 -18.50 -2.73
N LYS A 28 -9.77 -17.56 -3.64
CA LYS A 28 -11.01 -17.60 -4.44
C LYS A 28 -11.08 -18.79 -5.38
N ARG A 29 -9.96 -19.22 -5.98
CA ARG A 29 -9.90 -20.42 -6.84
C ARG A 29 -10.10 -21.70 -6.03
N GLU A 30 -9.63 -21.73 -4.79
CA GLU A 30 -9.82 -22.86 -3.88
C GLU A 30 -11.23 -22.91 -3.26
N GLY A 31 -12.07 -21.90 -3.52
CA GLY A 31 -13.41 -21.79 -2.92
C GLY A 31 -13.37 -21.46 -1.43
N VAL A 32 -12.22 -21.04 -0.91
CA VAL A 32 -12.02 -20.71 0.50
C VAL A 32 -12.23 -19.21 0.69
N SER A 33 -12.97 -18.84 1.73
CA SER A 33 -13.10 -17.44 2.10
C SER A 33 -11.74 -16.88 2.50
N VAL A 34 -11.36 -15.72 1.96
CA VAL A 34 -10.11 -15.02 2.29
C VAL A 34 -9.98 -14.74 3.79
N ASN A 35 -11.12 -14.63 4.51
CA ASN A 35 -11.16 -14.45 5.97
C ASN A 35 -10.91 -15.72 6.79
N SER A 36 -10.86 -16.89 6.14
CA SER A 36 -10.64 -18.18 6.78
C SER A 36 -9.60 -19.03 6.04
N GLY A 37 -9.04 -18.49 4.95
CA GLY A 37 -8.01 -19.12 4.15
C GLY A 37 -6.70 -19.28 4.92
N LYS A 38 -5.93 -20.28 4.52
CA LYS A 38 -4.58 -20.54 5.04
C LYS A 38 -3.67 -19.31 4.95
N HIS A 39 -3.97 -18.41 4.00
CA HIS A 39 -3.21 -17.19 3.72
C HIS A 39 -3.80 -15.91 4.32
N PHE A 40 -4.88 -15.98 5.13
CA PHE A 40 -5.56 -14.80 5.69
C PHE A 40 -4.62 -13.85 6.44
N LYS A 41 -3.71 -14.40 7.26
CA LYS A 41 -2.73 -13.58 8.01
C LYS A 41 -1.82 -12.80 7.06
N SER A 42 -1.32 -13.44 6.01
CA SER A 42 -0.48 -12.80 5.00
C SER A 42 -1.25 -11.77 4.19
N PHE A 43 -2.49 -12.08 3.78
CA PHE A 43 -3.38 -11.13 3.10
C PHE A 43 -3.58 -9.86 3.94
N ARG A 44 -3.93 -10.02 5.22
CA ARG A 44 -4.15 -8.91 6.15
C ARG A 44 -2.89 -8.06 6.32
N VAL A 45 -1.72 -8.68 6.46
CA VAL A 45 -0.44 -7.96 6.57
C VAL A 45 -0.14 -7.19 5.29
N CYS A 46 -0.29 -7.80 4.12
CA CYS A 46 -0.06 -7.13 2.85
C CYS A 46 -0.97 -5.92 2.65
N ILE A 47 -2.28 -6.05 2.92
CA ILE A 47 -3.21 -4.90 2.84
C ILE A 47 -2.83 -3.81 3.85
N THR A 48 -2.52 -4.20 5.09
CA THR A 48 -2.16 -3.24 6.15
C THR A 48 -0.89 -2.47 5.81
N MET A 49 0.15 -3.17 5.33
CA MET A 49 1.40 -2.56 4.91
C MET A 49 1.20 -1.69 3.66
N SER A 50 0.41 -2.14 2.69
CA SER A 50 0.08 -1.35 1.50
C SER A 50 -0.54 0.01 1.89
N ILE A 51 -1.49 0.01 2.82
CA ILE A 51 -2.12 1.23 3.34
C ILE A 51 -1.09 2.10 4.07
N LEU A 52 -0.30 1.52 5.00
CA LEU A 52 0.69 2.27 5.77
C LEU A 52 1.72 2.97 4.88
N PHE A 53 2.27 2.25 3.90
CA PHE A 53 3.26 2.81 2.98
C PHE A 53 2.63 3.84 2.01
N GLY A 54 1.38 3.62 1.57
CA GLY A 54 0.66 4.57 0.73
C GLY A 54 0.35 5.88 1.48
N VAL A 55 -0.15 5.78 2.71
CA VAL A 55 -0.41 6.95 3.57
C VAL A 55 0.89 7.67 3.91
N ALA A 56 1.96 6.94 4.25
CA ALA A 56 3.27 7.54 4.49
C ALA A 56 3.75 8.34 3.27
N SER A 57 3.67 7.76 2.06
CA SER A 57 4.04 8.46 0.83
C SER A 57 3.22 9.73 0.62
N MET A 58 1.91 9.70 0.88
CA MET A 58 1.04 10.88 0.77
C MET A 58 1.38 11.95 1.80
N CYS A 59 1.69 11.56 3.05
CA CYS A 59 2.12 12.49 4.09
C CYS A 59 3.44 13.19 3.73
N PHE A 60 4.41 12.45 3.19
CA PHE A 60 5.66 13.05 2.68
C PHE A 60 5.37 14.01 1.52
N LEU A 61 4.48 13.63 0.60
CA LEU A 61 4.11 14.47 -0.55
C LEU A 61 3.48 15.77 -0.10
N LEU A 62 2.52 15.72 0.82
CA LEU A 62 1.86 16.90 1.38
C LEU A 62 2.84 17.79 2.15
N LYS A 63 3.75 17.19 2.92
CA LYS A 63 4.81 17.94 3.62
C LYS A 63 5.73 18.66 2.62
N ASN A 64 6.17 17.97 1.58
CA ASN A 64 7.01 18.54 0.53
C ASN A 64 6.28 19.59 -0.31
N TYR A 65 4.96 19.45 -0.49
CA TYR A 65 4.14 20.43 -1.18
C TYR A 65 4.01 21.72 -0.36
N LYS A 66 3.77 21.62 0.96
CA LYS A 66 3.76 22.76 1.88
C LYS A 66 5.11 23.48 1.96
N LEU A 67 6.22 22.73 1.99
CA LEU A 67 7.57 23.30 2.08
C LEU A 67 8.02 24.02 0.80
N ASN A 68 7.49 23.66 -0.37
CA ASN A 68 7.80 24.31 -1.65
C ASN A 68 6.91 25.53 -1.96
N GLY A 69 6.23 26.11 -0.97
CA GLY A 69 5.44 27.33 -1.16
C GLY A 69 4.11 27.14 -1.88
N GLY A 70 3.69 25.90 -2.18
CA GLY A 70 2.39 25.60 -2.82
C GLY A 70 1.18 25.72 -1.89
N GLY A 71 1.37 26.26 -0.68
CA GLY A 71 0.35 26.36 0.37
C GLY A 71 -0.13 27.78 0.67
N GLU A 72 0.23 28.79 -0.14
CA GLU A 72 -0.36 30.12 -0.07
C GLU A 72 -1.53 30.23 -1.06
N VAL A 73 -2.71 29.83 -0.58
CA VAL A 73 -4.03 30.37 -0.96
C VAL A 73 -4.92 30.39 0.27
#